data_AF-A0A432MIH2-F1
#
_entry.id   AF-A0A432MIH2-F1
#
_cell.length_a   1.000
_cell.length_b   1.000
_cell.length_c   1.000
_cell.angle_alpha   90.00
_cell.angle_beta   90.00
_cell.angle_gamma   90.00
#
_symmetry.space_group_name_H-M   'P 1'
#
loop_
_entity.id
_entity.type
_entity.pdbx_description
1 polymer ?
#
loop_
_entity_poly.entity_id
_entity_poly.type
_entity_poly.pdbx_seq_one_letter_code
_entity_poly.pdbx_strand_id
1 'polypeptide(L)'
;METETRNTDAKGRVTLPRSFANATVIVEQVSETELRIRKAVVVPEDELRFAEESAAPLSDRDRDRFLTLLDNPPAPNEALRRAAATHLKHHG
;
A
#
# COMPACT_ATOMS: atom_id res chain seq x y z
N MET A 1 2.25 -13.83 25.71
CA MET A 1 0.93 -13.99 25.06
C MET A 1 0.06 -14.68 26.09
N GLU A 2 -0.98 -14.00 26.56
CA GLU A 2 -1.89 -14.54 27.56
C GLU A 2 -3.08 -15.15 26.79
N THR A 3 -3.27 -16.47 26.92
CA THR A 3 -4.37 -17.18 26.27
C THR A 3 -5.57 -17.15 27.19
N GLU A 4 -6.62 -16.43 26.81
CA GLU A 4 -7.88 -16.34 27.57
C GLU A 4 -8.94 -17.21 26.89
N THR A 5 -9.51 -18.17 27.62
CA THR A 5 -10.60 -19.01 27.13
C THR A 5 -11.94 -18.39 27.51
N ARG A 6 -12.84 -18.23 26.53
CA ARG A 6 -14.21 -17.75 26.74
C ARG A 6 -15.20 -18.67 26.03
N ASN A 7 -16.37 -18.85 26.64
CA ASN A 7 -17.46 -19.62 26.06
C ASN A 7 -18.43 -18.71 25.31
N THR A 8 -19.07 -19.27 24.29
CA THR A 8 -20.18 -18.62 23.60
C THR A 8 -21.46 -18.70 24.43
N ASP A 9 -22.34 -17.72 24.27
CA ASP A 9 -23.70 -17.81 24.82
C ASP A 9 -24.61 -18.70 23.94
N ALA A 10 -25.85 -18.89 24.37
CA ALA A 10 -26.86 -19.67 23.62
C ALA A 10 -27.20 -19.08 22.24
N LYS A 11 -26.76 -17.86 21.93
CA LYS A 11 -26.92 -17.19 20.64
C LYS A 11 -25.61 -17.19 19.83
N GLY A 12 -24.61 -17.95 20.26
CA GLY A 12 -23.31 -18.07 19.60
C GLY A 12 -22.40 -16.85 19.74
N ARG A 13 -22.67 -15.93 20.67
CA ARG A 13 -21.90 -14.68 20.83
C ARG A 13 -20.72 -14.92 21.76
N VAL A 14 -19.57 -14.36 21.42
CA VAL A 14 -18.39 -14.29 22.31
C VAL A 14 -18.10 -12.83 22.64
N THR A 15 -17.79 -12.54 23.90
CA THR A 15 -17.37 -11.20 24.31
C THR A 15 -15.86 -11.07 24.07
N LEU A 16 -15.43 -10.07 23.30
CA LEU A 16 -14.01 -9.80 23.07
C LEU A 16 -13.36 -9.08 24.25
N PRO A 17 -12.02 -9.09 24.39
CA PRO A 17 -11.31 -8.30 25.38
C PRO A 17 -11.58 -6.80 25.25
N ARG A 18 -11.44 -6.04 26.35
CA ARG A 18 -11.69 -4.58 26.37
C ARG A 18 -10.88 -3.81 25.32
N SER A 19 -9.73 -4.34 24.92
CA SER A 19 -8.92 -3.77 23.84
C SER A 19 -9.68 -3.63 22.53
N PHE A 20 -10.72 -4.43 22.26
CA PHE A 20 -11.55 -4.40 21.06
C PHE A 20 -12.81 -3.52 21.17
N ALA A 21 -13.01 -2.81 22.29
CA ALA A 21 -14.16 -1.94 22.46
C ALA A 21 -14.20 -0.84 21.39
N ASN A 22 -15.38 -0.62 20.79
CA ASN A 22 -15.64 0.37 19.72
C ASN A 22 -14.70 0.28 18.50
N ALA A 23 -14.03 -0.86 18.30
CA ALA A 23 -13.14 -1.06 17.16
C ALA A 23 -13.88 -1.72 15.99
N THR A 24 -13.58 -1.27 14.78
CA THR A 24 -13.89 -2.04 13.57
C THR A 24 -13.00 -3.29 13.55
N VAL A 25 -13.59 -4.46 13.34
CA VAL A 25 -12.87 -5.73 13.32
C VAL A 25 -13.06 -6.46 12.00
N ILE A 26 -12.02 -7.16 11.59
CA ILE A 26 -12.03 -8.10 10.47
C ILE A 26 -12.10 -9.50 11.07
N VAL A 27 -13.09 -10.29 10.66
CA VAL A 27 -13.29 -11.68 11.09
C VAL A 27 -13.05 -12.58 9.91
N GLU A 28 -12.05 -13.46 10.02
CA GLU A 28 -11.63 -14.39 8.97
C GLU A 28 -11.77 -15.82 9.45
N GLN A 29 -12.38 -16.67 8.62
CA GLN A 29 -12.37 -18.10 8.84
C GLN A 29 -11.09 -18.70 8.26
N VAL A 30 -10.20 -19.16 9.15
CA VAL A 30 -8.89 -19.73 8.76
C VAL A 30 -9.02 -21.23 8.50
N SER A 31 -9.93 -21.90 9.22
CA SER A 31 -10.25 -23.31 9.05
C SER A 31 -11.69 -23.60 9.50
N GLU A 32 -12.10 -24.86 9.47
CA GLU A 32 -13.40 -25.29 10.00
C GLU A 32 -13.57 -24.94 11.48
N THR A 33 -12.49 -24.92 12.26
CA THR A 33 -12.52 -24.73 13.72
C THR A 33 -11.81 -23.47 14.20
N GLU A 34 -11.24 -22.66 13.30
CA GLU A 34 -10.48 -21.47 13.67
C GLU A 34 -11.03 -20.20 13.00
N LEU A 35 -11.34 -19.21 13.85
CA LEU A 35 -11.62 -17.84 13.46
C LEU A 35 -10.49 -16.92 13.93
N ARG A 36 -10.02 -16.06 13.03
CA ARG A 36 -9.05 -15.00 13.35
C ARG A 36 -9.76 -13.66 13.36
N ILE A 37 -9.65 -12.94 14.48
CA ILE A 37 -10.23 -11.60 14.65
C ILE A 37 -9.10 -10.59 14.78
N ARG A 38 -9.09 -9.58 13.90
CA ARG A 38 -8.07 -8.53 13.86
C ARG A 38 -8.74 -7.17 13.94
N LYS A 39 -8.11 -6.19 14.61
CA LYS A 39 -8.55 -4.79 14.52
C LYS A 39 -8.29 -4.28 13.11
N ALA A 40 -9.29 -3.68 12.49
CA ALA A 40 -9.08 -2.92 11.26
C ALA A 40 -8.35 -1.61 11.62
N VAL A 41 -7.26 -1.33 10.91
CA VAL A 41 -6.74 0.04 10.84
C VAL A 41 -7.58 0.74 9.79
N VAL A 42 -8.61 1.45 10.24
CA VAL A 42 -9.42 2.29 9.35
C VAL A 42 -8.62 3.55 9.10
N VAL A 43 -7.92 3.62 7.97
CA VAL A 43 -7.33 4.86 7.46
C VAL A 43 -8.46 5.57 6.71
N PRO A 44 -8.95 6.73 7.16
CA PRO A 44 -9.90 7.53 6.39
C PRO A 44 -9.33 7.80 5.00
N GLU A 45 -10.16 7.74 3.95
CA GLU A 45 -9.70 8.01 2.58
C GLU A 45 -9.04 9.40 2.46
N ASP A 46 -9.52 10.37 3.25
CA ASP A 46 -8.98 11.74 3.33
C ASP A 46 -7.57 11.84 3.95
N GLU A 47 -7.06 10.76 4.56
CA GLU A 47 -5.70 10.68 5.13
C GLU A 47 -4.71 9.95 4.21
N LEU A 48 -5.17 9.40 3.09
CA LEU A 48 -4.30 8.79 2.08
C LEU A 48 -3.60 9.90 1.28
N ARG A 49 -2.47 10.39 1.79
CA ARG A 49 -1.60 11.28 1.00
C ARG A 49 -1.12 10.54 -0.24
N PHE A 50 -1.41 11.09 -1.42
CA PHE A 50 -0.87 10.54 -2.66
C PHE A 50 0.67 10.59 -2.64
N ALA A 51 1.32 9.67 -3.35
CA ALA A 51 2.79 9.66 -3.42
C ALA A 51 3.32 11.00 -3.98
N GLU A 52 2.56 11.61 -4.87
CA GLU A 52 2.76 12.93 -5.46
C GLU A 52 2.70 14.06 -4.41
N GLU A 53 1.91 13.90 -3.34
CA GLU A 53 1.78 14.89 -2.24
C GLU A 53 2.87 14.76 -1.17
N SER A 54 3.61 13.65 -1.17
CA SER A 54 4.65 13.34 -0.18
C SER A 54 6.06 13.27 -0.76
N ALA A 55 6.20 13.49 -2.07
CA ALA A 55 7.50 13.53 -2.73
C ALA A 55 8.34 14.69 -2.17
N ALA A 56 9.53 14.36 -1.68
CA ALA A 56 10.50 15.38 -1.28
C ALA A 56 10.89 16.21 -2.52
N PRO A 57 10.98 17.55 -2.39
CA PRO A 57 11.50 18.39 -3.47
C PRO A 57 12.90 17.94 -3.90
N LEU A 58 13.23 18.11 -5.19
CA LEU A 58 14.59 17.89 -5.69
C LEU A 58 15.58 18.78 -4.94
N SER A 59 16.78 18.25 -4.67
CA SER A 59 17.90 19.07 -4.24
C SER A 59 18.23 20.13 -5.30
N ASP A 60 18.86 21.24 -4.91
CA ASP A 60 19.26 22.28 -5.89
C ASP A 60 20.10 21.69 -7.03
N ARG A 61 21.04 20.79 -6.70
CA ARG A 61 21.88 20.10 -7.68
C ARG A 61 21.05 19.28 -8.69
N ASP A 62 20.08 18.50 -8.20
CA ASP A 62 19.27 17.63 -9.04
C ASP A 62 18.25 18.43 -9.85
N ARG A 63 17.69 19.49 -9.26
CA ARG A 63 16.82 20.45 -9.97
C ARG A 63 17.57 21.08 -11.14
N ASP A 64 18.76 21.62 -10.91
CA ASP A 64 19.52 22.31 -11.95
C ASP A 64 19.98 21.35 -13.07
N ARG A 65 20.35 20.12 -12.70
CA ARG A 65 20.62 19.05 -13.67
C ARG A 65 19.38 18.71 -14.49
N PHE A 66 18.23 18.58 -13.85
CA PHE A 66 16.97 18.28 -14.53
C PHE A 66 16.58 19.38 -15.52
N LEU A 67 16.63 20.65 -15.10
CA LEU A 67 16.34 21.80 -15.96
C LEU A 67 17.30 21.86 -17.16
N THR A 68 18.60 21.63 -16.92
CA THR A 68 19.59 21.59 -18.01
C THR A 68 19.27 20.51 -19.05
N LEU A 69 18.76 19.34 -18.63
CA LEU A 69 18.36 18.27 -19.54
C LEU A 69 17.07 18.56 -20.29
N LEU A 70 16.18 19.41 -19.76
CA LEU A 70 15.01 19.89 -20.49
C LEU A 70 15.40 20.87 -21.59
N ASP A 71 16.32 21.79 -21.28
CA ASP A 71 16.81 22.78 -22.24
C ASP A 71 17.69 22.13 -23.32
N ASN A 72 18.49 21.11 -22.94
CA ASN A 72 19.41 20.41 -23.82
C ASN A 72 19.22 18.89 -23.70
N PRO A 73 18.14 18.35 -24.28
CA PRO A 73 17.83 16.94 -24.16
C PRO A 73 18.92 16.10 -24.85
N PRO A 74 19.48 15.08 -24.16
CA PRO A 74 20.48 14.22 -24.75
C PRO A 74 19.85 13.35 -25.84
N ALA A 75 20.62 13.06 -26.88
CA ALA A 75 20.20 12.11 -27.89
C ALA A 75 19.98 10.72 -27.26
N PRO A 76 18.96 9.97 -27.70
CA PRO A 76 18.75 8.59 -27.25
C PRO A 76 20.03 7.77 -27.43
N ASN A 77 20.38 6.96 -26.43
CA ASN A 77 21.50 6.03 -26.58
C ASN A 77 21.07 4.77 -27.37
N GLU A 78 22.03 3.91 -27.68
CA GLU A 78 21.77 2.70 -28.47
C GLU A 78 20.82 1.73 -27.77
N ALA A 79 20.95 1.58 -26.45
CA ALA A 79 20.09 0.72 -25.65
C ALA A 79 18.62 1.18 -25.72
N LEU A 80 18.37 2.48 -25.58
CA LEU A 80 17.03 3.05 -25.68
C LEU A 80 16.44 2.89 -27.07
N ARG A 81 17.24 3.08 -28.13
CA ARG A 81 16.81 2.84 -29.53
C ARG A 81 16.39 1.38 -29.75
N ARG A 82 17.18 0.42 -29.25
CA ARG A 82 16.86 -1.00 -29.36
C ARG A 82 15.58 -1.36 -28.61
N ALA A 83 15.41 -0.86 -27.38
CA ALA A 83 14.20 -1.08 -26.58
C ALA A 83 12.95 -0.53 -27.27
N ALA A 84 13.01 0.68 -27.83
CA ALA A 84 11.91 1.28 -28.57
C ALA A 84 11.53 0.46 -29.82
N ALA A 85 12.52 -0.04 -30.57
CA ALA A 85 12.27 -0.89 -31.74
C ALA A 85 11.60 -2.22 -31.37
N THR A 86 11.97 -2.84 -30.24
CA THR A 86 11.30 -4.04 -29.74
C THR A 86 9.86 -3.73 -29.33
N HIS A 87 9.63 -2.65 -28.58
CA HIS A 87 8.29 -2.24 -28.17
C HIS A 87 7.36 -2.00 -29.37
N LEU A 88 7.85 -1.32 -30.41
CA LEU A 88 7.09 -1.07 -31.64
C LEU A 88 6.67 -2.37 -32.34
N LYS A 89 7.52 -3.41 -32.34
CA LYS A 89 7.20 -4.70 -32.97
C LYS A 89 6.11 -5.50 -32.25
N HIS A 90 5.95 -5.29 -30.94
CA HIS A 90 4.98 -6.04 -30.13
C HIS A 90 3.66 -5.31 -29.94
N HIS A 91 3.63 -3.98 -30.08
CA HIS A 91 2.48 -3.14 -29.74
C HIS A 91 2.10 -2.11 -30.81
N GLY A 92 2.76 -2.08 -31.96
CA GLY A 92 2.41 -1.27 -33.13
C GLY A 92 1.74 -2.11 -34.21
#